data_AF-A0A9X9F1N3-F1
#
_entry.id   AF-A0A9X9F1N3-F1
#
_cell.length_a   1.000
_cell.length_b   1.000
_cell.length_c   1.000
_cell.angle_alpha   90.00
_cell.angle_beta   90.00
_cell.angle_gamma   90.00
#
_symmetry.space_group_name_H-M   'P 1'
#
loop_
_entity.id
_entity.type
_entity.pdbx_description
1 polymer ?
#
loop_
_entity_poly.entity_id
_entity_poly.type
_entity_poly.pdbx_seq_one_letter_code
_entity_poly.pdbx_strand_id
1 'polypeptide(L)'
;FDKLSRFVADEFGERWLQSVDYGFRTYNEKLPIYIAQQEEVIIGFACYDVVRGKKGLFGPMGIAKQNRVKGVGKELLHHCLYNMKQDGYEYAII
;
A
#
# COMPACT_ATOMS: atom_id res chain seq x y z
N PHE A 1 -2.36 -11.45 4.76
CA PHE A 1 -3.25 -11.20 3.63
C PHE A 1 -4.69 -10.95 4.09
N ASP A 2 -5.34 -11.90 4.75
CA ASP A 2 -6.78 -11.84 5.11
C ASP A 2 -7.25 -10.59 5.86
N LYS A 3 -6.48 -10.11 6.84
CA LYS A 3 -6.83 -8.87 7.57
C LYS A 3 -6.81 -7.64 6.66
N LEU A 4 -5.81 -7.55 5.78
CA LEU A 4 -5.67 -6.43 4.85
C LEU A 4 -6.71 -6.50 3.73
N SER A 5 -6.99 -7.68 3.18
CA SER A 5 -8.01 -7.83 2.13
C SER A 5 -9.39 -7.43 2.64
N ARG A 6 -9.78 -7.84 3.85
CA ARG A 6 -11.03 -7.39 4.48
C ARG A 6 -11.08 -5.88 4.62
N PHE A 7 -10.05 -5.27 5.21
CA PHE A 7 -9.95 -3.82 5.32
C PHE A 7 -10.09 -3.10 3.98
N VAL A 8 -9.41 -3.58 2.94
CA VAL A 8 -9.46 -2.97 1.61
C VAL A 8 -10.85 -3.10 0.98
N ALA A 9 -11.48 -4.27 1.10
CA ALA A 9 -12.85 -4.49 0.63
C ALA A 9 -13.85 -3.56 1.33
N ASP A 10 -13.78 -3.48 2.65
CA ASP A 10 -14.75 -2.76 3.47
C ASP A 10 -14.65 -1.23 3.28
N GLU A 11 -13.43 -0.68 3.16
CA GLU A 11 -13.22 0.77 3.06
C GLU A 11 -13.16 1.30 1.62
N PHE A 12 -12.72 0.48 0.64
CA PHE A 12 -12.40 0.94 -0.72
C PHE A 12 -13.00 0.07 -1.84
N GLY A 13 -13.69 -1.02 -1.50
CA GLY A 13 -14.28 -1.94 -2.45
C GLY A 13 -13.29 -2.88 -3.13
N GLU A 14 -13.81 -3.77 -3.97
CA GLU A 14 -13.03 -4.90 -4.51
C GLU A 14 -11.97 -4.52 -5.53
N ARG A 15 -12.08 -3.33 -6.16
CA ARG A 15 -11.18 -2.91 -7.24
C ARG A 15 -9.71 -2.94 -6.82
N TRP A 16 -9.42 -2.59 -5.57
CA TRP A 16 -8.05 -2.53 -5.07
C TRP A 16 -7.52 -3.88 -4.59
N LEU A 17 -8.40 -4.86 -4.35
CA LEU A 17 -7.99 -6.21 -3.95
C LEU A 17 -7.14 -6.88 -5.01
N GLN A 18 -7.44 -6.67 -6.30
CA GLN A 18 -6.66 -7.26 -7.39
C GLN A 18 -5.20 -6.80 -7.37
N SER A 19 -4.94 -5.53 -7.09
CA SER A 19 -3.57 -5.02 -6.98
C SER A 19 -2.87 -5.53 -5.73
N VAL A 20 -3.57 -5.57 -4.59
CA VAL A 20 -3.00 -6.11 -3.35
C VAL A 20 -2.65 -7.58 -3.51
N ASP A 21 -3.58 -8.40 -4.02
CA ASP A 21 -3.39 -9.83 -4.31
C ASP A 21 -2.25 -10.08 -5.29
N TYR A 22 -2.14 -9.28 -6.36
CA TYR A 22 -1.01 -9.35 -7.29
C TYR A 22 0.34 -9.14 -6.57
N GLY A 23 0.42 -8.16 -5.67
CA GLY A 23 1.63 -7.92 -4.89
C GLY A 23 2.01 -9.12 -4.01
N PHE A 24 1.06 -9.72 -3.29
CA PHE A 24 1.30 -10.90 -2.46
C PHE A 24 1.72 -12.14 -3.27
N ARG A 25 1.24 -12.28 -4.51
CA ARG A 25 1.58 -13.43 -5.37
C ARG A 25 2.90 -13.27 -6.11
N THR A 26 3.29 -12.03 -6.39
CA THR A 26 4.47 -11.73 -7.23
C THR A 26 5.74 -11.57 -6.39
N TYR A 27 5.61 -11.03 -5.18
CA TYR A 27 6.75 -10.67 -4.33
C TYR A 27 6.81 -11.57 -3.09
N ASN A 28 7.87 -12.38 -2.98
CA ASN A 28 8.05 -13.33 -1.88
C ASN A 28 8.98 -12.81 -0.78
N GLU A 29 10.06 -12.12 -1.15
CA GLU A 29 11.09 -11.67 -0.18
C GLU A 29 10.86 -10.24 0.30
N LYS A 30 10.52 -9.33 -0.62
CA LYS A 30 10.29 -7.92 -0.32
C LYS A 30 8.95 -7.49 -0.88
N LEU A 31 7.91 -7.53 -0.03
CA LEU A 31 6.58 -7.08 -0.43
C LEU A 31 6.55 -5.56 -0.56
N PRO A 32 6.07 -5.01 -1.69
CA PRO A 32 5.93 -3.58 -1.87
C PRO A 32 4.58 -3.10 -1.32
N ILE A 33 4.19 -3.61 -0.15
CA ILE A 33 2.90 -3.34 0.51
C ILE A 33 3.16 -3.02 1.98
N TYR A 34 2.75 -1.84 2.41
CA TYR A 34 2.95 -1.33 3.77
C TYR A 34 1.60 -1.08 4.42
N ILE A 35 1.51 -1.40 5.71
CA ILE A 35 0.29 -1.33 6.49
C ILE A 35 0.52 -0.38 7.67
N ALA A 36 -0.37 0.59 7.84
CA ALA A 36 -0.44 1.41 9.04
C ALA A 36 -1.41 0.76 10.03
N GLN A 37 -0.97 0.59 11.28
CA GLN A 37 -1.77 -0.03 12.33
C GLN A 37 -1.79 0.84 13.58
N GLN A 38 -2.92 0.84 14.27
CA GLN A 38 -3.10 1.45 15.59
C GLN A 38 -3.85 0.44 16.47
N GLU A 39 -3.29 0.09 17.63
CA GLU A 39 -3.90 -0.87 18.58
C GLU A 39 -4.35 -2.17 17.88
N GLU A 40 -3.46 -2.73 17.05
CA GLU A 40 -3.69 -3.93 16.21
C GLU A 40 -4.73 -3.80 15.08
N VAL A 41 -5.41 -2.66 14.98
CA VAL A 41 -6.37 -2.36 13.92
C VAL A 41 -5.63 -1.77 12.72
N ILE A 42 -5.91 -2.30 11.52
CA ILE A 42 -5.41 -1.69 10.28
C ILE A 42 -6.16 -0.39 10.05
N ILE A 43 -5.41 0.71 9.95
CA ILE A 43 -5.95 2.05 9.71
C ILE A 43 -5.57 2.60 8.33
N GLY A 44 -4.69 1.91 7.61
CA GLY A 44 -4.34 2.27 6.24
C GLY A 44 -3.34 1.33 5.60
N PHE A 45 -3.15 1.50 4.30
CA PHE A 45 -2.18 0.78 3.51
C PHE A 45 -1.66 1.63 2.35
N ALA A 46 -0.48 1.29 1.85
CA ALA A 46 0.05 1.83 0.61
C ALA A 46 0.91 0.77 -0.08
N CYS A 47 0.91 0.79 -1.41
CA CYS A 47 1.68 -0.14 -2.22
C CYS A 47 2.56 0.60 -3.23
N TYR A 48 3.54 -0.08 -3.82
CA TYR A 48 4.17 0.31 -5.08
C TYR A 48 4.39 -0.92 -5.98
N ASP A 49 4.63 -0.71 -7.27
CA ASP A 49 4.85 -1.73 -8.32
C ASP A 49 3.72 -2.75 -8.55
N VAL A 50 2.64 -2.68 -7.78
CA VAL A 50 1.52 -3.61 -7.87
C VAL A 50 0.47 -3.22 -8.92
N VAL A 51 0.47 -1.95 -9.36
CA VAL A 51 -0.51 -1.47 -10.35
C VAL A 51 -0.12 -1.97 -11.74
N ARG A 52 -0.93 -2.89 -12.27
CA ARG A 52 -0.75 -3.48 -13.62
C ARG A 52 0.64 -4.12 -13.80
N GLY A 53 1.31 -4.54 -12.72
CA GLY A 53 2.65 -5.10 -12.74
C GLY A 53 3.74 -4.16 -13.28
N LYS A 54 3.54 -2.84 -13.22
CA LYS A 54 4.51 -1.86 -13.70
C LYS A 54 5.37 -1.35 -12.55
N LYS A 55 6.68 -1.37 -12.74
CA LYS A 55 7.66 -0.79 -11.84
C LYS A 55 7.61 0.74 -11.81
N GLY A 56 7.95 1.34 -10.67
CA GLY A 56 7.99 2.79 -10.46
C GLY A 56 6.61 3.44 -10.25
N LEU A 57 5.54 2.66 -10.19
CA LEU A 57 4.19 3.16 -9.90
C LEU A 57 3.89 3.04 -8.41
N PHE A 58 3.58 4.15 -7.76
CA PHE A 58 3.03 4.15 -6.41
C PHE A 58 1.50 3.96 -6.46
N GLY A 59 0.99 3.18 -5.52
CA GLY A 59 -0.42 2.92 -5.34
C GLY A 59 -0.80 1.44 -5.55
N PRO A 60 -2.06 1.07 -5.21
CA PRO A 60 -3.05 1.93 -4.55
C PRO A 60 -2.65 2.26 -3.10
N MET A 61 -3.26 3.32 -2.54
CA MET A 61 -3.12 3.67 -1.12
C MET A 61 -4.48 4.07 -0.54
N GLY A 62 -4.70 3.80 0.74
CA GLY A 62 -5.95 4.10 1.40
C GLY A 62 -5.81 4.21 2.91
N ILE A 63 -6.50 5.18 3.51
CA ILE A 63 -6.58 5.39 4.95
C ILE A 63 -8.05 5.32 5.34
N ALA A 64 -8.34 4.58 6.42
CA ALA A 64 -9.68 4.46 7.01
C ALA A 64 -10.28 5.86 7.18
N LYS A 65 -11.57 6.03 6.83
CA LYS A 65 -12.18 7.36 6.74
C LYS A 65 -12.01 8.20 8.02
N GLN A 66 -12.12 7.57 9.18
CA GLN A 66 -11.99 8.13 10.52
C GLN A 66 -10.55 8.44 10.95
N ASN A 67 -9.55 7.96 10.21
CA ASN A 67 -8.12 8.19 10.45
C ASN A 67 -7.48 9.14 9.44
N ARG A 68 -8.26 9.69 8.49
CA ARG A 68 -7.77 10.68 7.52
C ARG A 68 -7.31 11.96 8.23
N VAL A 69 -6.41 12.71 7.59
CA VAL A 69 -5.87 14.01 8.07
C VAL A 69 -4.93 13.91 9.29
N LYS A 70 -4.72 12.72 9.88
CA LYS A 70 -3.77 12.49 10.99
C LYS A 70 -2.31 12.26 10.56
N GLY A 71 -1.92 12.66 9.35
CA GLY A 71 -0.57 12.43 8.82
C GLY A 71 -0.24 10.98 8.40
N VAL A 72 -1.11 10.00 8.70
CA VAL A 72 -0.90 8.57 8.36
C VAL A 72 -0.58 8.34 6.88
N GLY A 73 -1.32 8.99 5.98
CA GLY A 73 -1.08 8.86 4.54
C GLY A 73 0.26 9.43 4.10
N LYS A 74 0.74 10.50 4.75
CA LYS A 74 2.06 11.06 4.51
C LYS A 74 3.13 10.06 4.92
N GLU A 75 3.05 9.49 6.11
CA GLU A 75 4.03 8.50 6.59
C GLU A 75 4.07 7.27 5.67
N LEU A 76 2.91 6.74 5.27
CA LEU A 76 2.82 5.63 4.32
C LEU A 76 3.48 5.96 2.97
N LEU A 77 3.17 7.13 2.40
CA LEU A 77 3.78 7.58 1.15
C LEU A 77 5.30 7.71 1.29
N HIS A 78 5.78 8.41 2.32
CA HIS A 78 7.20 8.59 2.56
C HIS A 78 7.93 7.25 2.77
N HIS A 79 7.29 6.30 3.46
CA HIS A 79 7.86 4.98 3.67
C HIS A 79 7.98 4.20 2.35
N CYS A 80 6.95 4.24 1.48
CA CYS A 80 7.03 3.65 0.15
C CYS A 80 8.14 4.31 -0.68
N LEU A 81 8.18 5.64 -0.77
CA LEU A 81 9.20 6.36 -1.54
C LEU A 81 10.62 6.10 -1.02
N TYR A 82 10.79 6.02 0.29
CA TYR A 82 12.07 5.65 0.89
C TYR A 82 12.52 4.26 0.43
N ASN A 83 11.62 3.27 0.46
CA ASN A 83 11.93 1.91 0.02
C ASN A 83 12.19 1.82 -1.48
N MET A 84 11.39 2.53 -2.30
CA MET A 84 11.65 2.65 -3.73
C MET A 84 13.04 3.23 -3.99
N LYS A 85 13.45 4.27 -3.25
CA LYS A 85 14.81 4.80 -3.36
C LYS A 85 15.87 3.76 -2.98
N GLN A 86 15.64 2.96 -1.94
CA GLN A 86 16.57 1.86 -1.59
C GLN A 86 16.65 0.79 -2.70
N ASP A 87 15.58 0.60 -3.46
CA ASP A 87 15.54 -0.30 -4.61
C ASP A 87 16.15 0.29 -5.89
N GLY A 88 16.69 1.51 -5.82
CA GLY A 88 17.35 2.19 -6.94
C GLY A 88 16.40 2.95 -7.87
N TYR A 89 15.16 3.21 -7.46
CA TYR A 89 14.26 4.08 -8.21
C TYR A 89 14.65 5.56 -8.04
N GLU A 90 14.98 6.21 -9.15
CA GLU A 90 15.26 7.66 -9.20
C GLU A 90 13.98 8.51 -9.20
N TYR A 91 12.86 7.94 -9.64
CA TYR A 91 11.56 8.60 -9.69
C TYR A 91 10.44 7.63 -9.33
N ALA A 92 9.31 8.21 -8.92
CA ALA A 92 8.05 7.49 -8.71
C ALA A 92 6.92 8.24 -9.42
N ILE A 93 5.99 7.49 -10.00
CA ILE A 93 4.74 8.01 -10.56
C ILE A 93 3.66 7.79 -9.50
N ILE A 94 3.01 8.87 -9.08
CA ILE A 94 2.01 8.90 -7.99
C ILE A 94 0.67 9.38 -8.58
#